data_AF-A0A1G2V3Y5-F1
#
_entry.id   AF-A0A1G2V3Y5-F1
#
_cell.length_a   1.000
_cell.length_b   1.000
_cell.length_c   1.000
_cell.angle_alpha   90.00
_cell.angle_beta   90.00
_cell.angle_gamma   90.00
#
_symmetry.space_group_name_H-M   'P 1'
#
loop_
_entity.id
_entity.type
_entity.pdbx_description
1 polymer ?
#
loop_
_entity_poly.entity_id
_entity_poly.type
_entity_poly.pdbx_seq_one_letter_code
_entity_poly.pdbx_strand_id
1 'polypeptide(L)'
;MPPKDKKEKPKEKPAGWSFDIVEGLVILLFILAIVGSLIPAIFRLFTSGDLTFFGYRISGIYDFFKNNIQFFKTLGFVIAGAAAIGTFTLTKKADAVWRAEKAKLFPEDMKDPSSDTEVAKSKLQERWEKVVANSESTNSSDWRLAIIEADIMLDELLEKLQLPGDTMGEKLKAVEKSDFNTIDNAWEAHKFRNMIAHEGQNFMVNQREIRRIISLYETVFKEFAII
;
A
#
# COMPACT_ATOMS: atom_id res chain seq x y z
N MET A 1 -60.99 -0.64 4.24
CA MET A 1 -60.33 -1.12 5.48
C MET A 1 -58.83 -0.88 5.33
N PRO A 2 -58.17 -0.13 6.23
CA PRO A 2 -56.71 0.00 6.20
C PRO A 2 -56.05 -1.26 6.80
N PRO A 3 -54.79 -1.59 6.45
CA PRO A 3 -54.10 -2.76 6.98
C PRO A 3 -53.60 -2.50 8.41
N LYS A 4 -53.74 -3.51 9.28
CA LYS A 4 -53.33 -3.48 10.70
C LYS A 4 -51.80 -3.45 10.84
N ASP A 5 -51.30 -2.51 11.64
CA ASP A 5 -49.91 -2.41 12.08
C ASP A 5 -49.43 -3.71 12.77
N LYS A 6 -48.33 -4.27 12.28
CA LYS A 6 -47.61 -5.37 12.93
C LYS A 6 -46.67 -4.77 13.99
N LYS A 7 -46.91 -5.08 15.27
CA LYS A 7 -46.01 -4.73 16.38
C LYS A 7 -44.76 -5.63 16.33
N GLU A 8 -43.57 -5.04 16.24
CA GLU A 8 -42.29 -5.75 16.32
C GLU A 8 -42.02 -6.29 17.74
N LYS A 9 -41.45 -7.50 17.84
CA LYS A 9 -41.09 -8.15 19.11
C LYS A 9 -39.76 -7.57 19.67
N PRO A 10 -39.59 -7.49 21.02
CA PRO A 10 -38.38 -6.93 21.61
C PRO A 10 -37.17 -7.84 21.39
N LYS A 11 -36.01 -7.26 21.06
CA LYS A 11 -34.74 -7.98 20.86
C LYS A 11 -34.16 -8.46 22.20
N GLU A 12 -33.92 -9.77 22.32
CA GLU A 12 -33.26 -10.39 23.48
C GLU A 12 -31.77 -10.00 23.56
N LYS A 13 -31.26 -9.71 24.77
CA LYS A 13 -29.85 -9.33 24.98
C LYS A 13 -28.94 -10.56 24.87
N PRO A 14 -27.72 -10.43 24.29
CA PRO A 14 -26.82 -11.57 24.10
C PRO A 14 -26.35 -12.14 25.46
N ALA A 15 -26.25 -13.46 25.55
CA ALA A 15 -25.77 -14.17 26.73
C ALA A 15 -24.34 -13.71 27.07
N GLY A 16 -24.17 -13.13 28.26
CA GLY A 16 -22.86 -12.75 28.79
C GLY A 16 -22.02 -13.99 29.10
N TRP A 17 -20.70 -13.84 29.03
CA TRP A 17 -19.74 -14.91 29.28
C TRP A 17 -19.90 -15.46 30.71
N SER A 18 -20.19 -16.75 30.83
CA SER A 18 -20.33 -17.46 32.11
C SER A 18 -19.21 -18.49 32.24
N PHE A 19 -18.31 -18.30 33.22
CA PHE A 19 -17.25 -19.26 33.53
C PHE A 19 -17.87 -20.62 33.90
N ASP A 20 -17.62 -21.64 33.08
CA ASP A 20 -18.08 -23.01 33.36
C ASP A 20 -17.13 -23.70 34.34
N ILE A 21 -17.66 -24.58 35.20
CA ILE A 21 -16.89 -25.44 36.10
C ILE A 21 -15.89 -26.29 35.30
N VAL A 22 -16.26 -26.73 34.09
CA VAL A 22 -15.37 -27.48 33.19
C VAL A 22 -14.18 -26.63 32.75
N GLU A 23 -14.40 -25.37 32.38
CA GLU A 23 -13.32 -24.43 32.02
C GLU A 23 -12.40 -24.19 33.22
N GLY A 24 -12.96 -24.05 34.42
CA GLY A 24 -12.20 -23.94 35.67
C GLY A 24 -11.31 -25.15 35.93
N LEU A 25 -11.81 -26.37 35.68
CA LEU A 25 -11.03 -27.60 35.83
C LEU A 25 -9.91 -27.72 34.78
N VAL A 26 -10.15 -27.31 33.53
CA VAL A 26 -9.14 -27.30 32.47
C VAL A 26 -8.02 -26.31 32.80
N ILE A 27 -8.37 -25.11 33.26
CA ILE A 27 -7.41 -24.09 33.68
C ILE A 27 -6.60 -24.61 34.89
N LEU A 28 -7.25 -25.25 35.86
CA LEU A 28 -6.57 -25.84 37.02
C LEU A 28 -5.58 -26.94 36.62
N LEU A 29 -5.94 -27.82 35.68
CA LEU A 29 -5.04 -28.86 35.17
C LEU A 29 -3.82 -28.26 34.46
N PHE A 30 -4.02 -27.20 33.66
CA PHE A 30 -2.92 -26.48 33.03
C PHE A 30 -1.99 -25.83 34.07
N ILE A 31 -2.55 -25.20 35.10
CA ILE A 31 -1.78 -24.60 36.20
C ILE A 31 -0.98 -25.69 36.93
N LEU A 32 -1.60 -26.83 37.27
CA LEU A 32 -0.91 -27.92 37.94
C LEU A 32 0.21 -28.53 37.08
N ALA A 33 0.02 -28.67 35.77
CA ALA A 33 1.05 -29.14 34.85
C ALA A 33 2.23 -28.15 34.76
N ILE A 34 1.94 -26.85 34.68
CA ILE A 34 2.94 -25.78 34.65
C ILE A 34 3.72 -25.75 35.97
N VAL A 35 3.03 -25.80 37.10
CA VAL A 35 3.63 -25.82 38.45
C VAL A 35 4.47 -27.07 38.66
N GLY A 36 4.01 -28.24 38.20
CA GLY A 36 4.75 -29.49 38.27
C GLY A 36 6.04 -29.50 37.44
N SER A 37 6.11 -28.72 36.37
CA SER A 37 7.34 -28.56 35.56
C SER A 37 8.28 -27.45 36.07
N LEU A 38 7.72 -26.36 36.62
CA LEU A 38 8.48 -25.21 37.11
C LEU A 38 9.10 -25.44 38.50
N ILE A 39 8.39 -26.06 39.45
CA ILE A 39 8.91 -26.25 40.81
C ILE A 39 10.23 -27.04 40.82
N PRO A 40 10.36 -28.18 40.12
CA PRO A 40 11.62 -28.90 40.04
C PRO A 40 12.72 -28.10 39.33
N ALA A 41 12.37 -27.31 38.31
CA ALA A 41 13.34 -26.48 37.58
C ALA A 41 13.90 -25.34 38.46
N ILE A 42 13.05 -24.68 39.25
CA ILE A 42 13.44 -23.63 40.19
C ILE A 42 14.24 -24.22 41.35
N PHE A 43 13.79 -25.33 41.95
CA PHE A 43 14.50 -25.99 43.05
C PHE A 43 15.91 -26.45 42.62
N ARG A 44 16.07 -26.96 41.39
CA ARG A 44 17.38 -27.33 40.83
C ARG A 44 18.25 -26.12 40.52
N LEU A 45 17.67 -25.01 40.05
CA LEU A 45 18.41 -23.75 39.88
C LEU A 45 19.03 -23.26 41.19
N PHE A 46 18.30 -23.35 42.31
CA PHE A 46 18.81 -22.93 43.63
C PHE A 46 19.80 -23.93 44.26
N THR A 47 19.70 -25.23 43.95
CA THR A 47 20.53 -26.27 44.59
C THR A 47 21.78 -26.64 43.80
N SER A 48 21.70 -26.71 42.47
CA SER A 48 22.84 -27.10 41.60
C SER A 48 23.32 -26.00 40.66
N GLY A 49 22.61 -24.86 40.57
CA GLY A 49 22.94 -23.77 39.63
C GLY A 49 22.69 -24.12 38.16
N ASP A 50 22.12 -25.30 37.88
CA ASP A 50 21.90 -25.81 36.53
C ASP A 50 20.43 -25.70 36.14
N LEU A 51 20.17 -25.09 34.98
CA LEU A 51 18.86 -25.18 34.33
C LEU A 51 18.85 -26.38 33.39
N THR A 52 17.79 -27.21 33.47
CA THR A 52 17.53 -28.30 32.54
C THR A 52 16.21 -28.08 31.81
N PHE A 53 16.18 -28.26 30.49
CA PHE A 53 14.98 -28.18 29.66
C PHE A 53 14.75 -29.56 29.00
N PHE A 54 13.59 -30.19 29.25
CA PHE A 54 13.27 -31.55 28.76
C PHE A 54 14.38 -32.60 29.02
N GLY A 55 15.01 -32.55 30.20
CA GLY A 55 16.07 -33.50 30.58
C GLY A 55 17.48 -33.15 30.08
N TYR A 56 17.64 -32.10 29.26
CA TYR A 56 18.95 -31.62 28.79
C TYR A 56 19.41 -30.43 29.62
N ARG A 57 20.68 -30.40 30.03
CA ARG A 57 21.28 -29.24 30.69
C ARG A 57 21.42 -28.10 29.69
N ILE A 58 20.85 -26.93 30.02
CA ILE A 58 20.92 -25.73 29.20
C ILE A 58 22.38 -25.27 29.02
N SER A 59 23.24 -25.50 30.02
CA SER A 59 24.69 -25.28 29.90
C SER A 59 25.32 -26.10 28.78
N GLY A 60 24.95 -27.37 28.63
CA GLY A 60 25.43 -28.22 27.52
C GLY A 60 24.95 -27.74 26.14
N ILE A 61 23.74 -27.21 26.06
CA ILE A 61 23.21 -26.59 24.83
C ILE A 61 23.99 -25.32 24.51
N TYR A 62 24.18 -24.44 25.51
CA TYR A 62 24.95 -23.20 25.37
C TYR A 62 26.39 -23.48 24.93
N ASP A 63 27.06 -24.44 25.57
CA ASP A 63 28.44 -24.82 25.23
C ASP A 63 28.52 -25.43 23.84
N PHE A 64 27.54 -26.22 23.41
CA PHE A 64 27.46 -26.72 22.04
C PHE A 64 27.39 -25.59 21.01
N PHE A 65 26.51 -24.61 21.20
CA PHE A 65 26.41 -23.47 20.28
C PHE A 65 27.65 -22.57 20.33
N LYS A 66 28.21 -22.32 21.52
CA LYS A 66 29.43 -21.54 21.72
C LYS A 66 30.64 -22.18 21.03
N ASN A 67 30.84 -23.48 21.22
CA ASN A 67 31.97 -24.21 20.66
C ASN A 67 31.84 -24.38 19.14
N ASN A 68 30.61 -24.42 18.60
CA ASN A 68 30.34 -24.54 17.17
C ASN A 68 30.04 -23.21 16.47
N ILE A 69 30.30 -22.06 17.12
CA ILE A 69 29.94 -20.74 16.58
C ILE A 69 30.56 -20.47 15.20
N GLN A 70 31.78 -20.96 14.96
CA GLN A 70 32.46 -20.79 13.68
C GLN A 70 31.80 -21.59 12.55
N PHE A 71 31.30 -22.79 12.85
CA PHE A 71 30.53 -23.60 11.92
C PHE A 71 29.23 -22.90 11.52
N PHE A 72 28.46 -22.37 12.48
CA PHE A 72 27.22 -21.65 12.17
C PHE A 72 27.45 -20.37 11.37
N LYS A 73 28.54 -19.63 11.66
CA LYS A 73 28.92 -18.45 10.87
C LYS A 73 29.22 -18.81 9.41
N THR A 74 30.07 -19.82 9.20
CA THR A 74 30.44 -20.26 7.84
C THR A 74 29.24 -20.81 7.08
N LEU A 75 28.41 -21.64 7.72
CA LEU A 75 27.15 -22.13 7.15
C LEU A 75 26.22 -20.97 6.76
N GLY A 76 26.09 -19.95 7.61
CA GLY A 76 25.29 -18.76 7.35
C GLY A 76 25.76 -18.00 6.09
N PHE A 77 27.07 -17.77 5.94
CA PHE A 77 27.62 -17.12 4.75
C PHE A 77 27.41 -17.95 3.47
N VAL A 78 27.53 -19.28 3.56
CA VAL A 78 27.30 -20.16 2.41
C VAL A 78 25.83 -20.12 1.97
N ILE A 79 24.89 -20.22 2.92
CA ILE A 79 23.45 -20.13 2.64
C ILE A 79 23.12 -18.75 2.04
N ALA A 80 23.65 -17.67 2.60
CA ALA A 80 23.45 -16.32 2.08
C ALA A 80 23.98 -16.17 0.65
N GLY A 81 25.18 -16.69 0.36
CA GLY A 81 25.75 -16.68 -0.98
C GLY A 81 24.93 -17.49 -1.99
N ALA A 82 24.49 -18.70 -1.60
CA ALA A 82 23.63 -19.53 -2.43
C ALA A 82 22.28 -18.87 -2.70
N ALA A 83 21.68 -18.22 -1.70
CA ALA A 83 20.44 -17.47 -1.84
C ALA A 83 20.64 -16.27 -2.79
N ALA A 84 21.72 -15.50 -2.66
CA ALA A 84 22.01 -14.37 -3.55
C ALA A 84 22.19 -14.81 -5.01
N ILE A 85 22.93 -15.89 -5.25
CA ILE A 85 23.10 -16.48 -6.59
C ILE A 85 21.74 -17.00 -7.11
N GLY A 86 20.96 -17.66 -6.25
CA GLY A 86 19.61 -18.12 -6.56
C GLY A 86 18.71 -16.97 -7.02
N THR A 87 18.62 -15.91 -6.22
CA THR A 87 17.88 -14.69 -6.56
C THR A 87 18.35 -14.11 -7.90
N PHE A 88 19.66 -13.96 -8.11
CA PHE A 88 20.21 -13.41 -9.36
C PHE A 88 19.90 -14.27 -10.60
N THR A 89 19.96 -15.59 -10.47
CA THR A 89 19.66 -16.49 -11.60
C THR A 89 18.17 -16.55 -11.90
N LEU A 90 17.32 -16.49 -10.87
CA LEU A 90 15.87 -16.47 -11.02
C LEU A 90 15.39 -15.15 -11.62
N THR A 91 15.93 -14.00 -11.20
CA THR A 91 15.59 -12.70 -11.81
C THR A 91 15.98 -12.67 -13.28
N LYS A 92 17.20 -13.11 -13.64
CA LYS A 92 17.62 -13.19 -15.05
C LYS A 92 16.73 -14.09 -15.91
N LYS A 93 16.27 -15.21 -15.34
CA LYS A 93 15.32 -16.11 -16.04
C LYS A 93 13.94 -15.48 -16.18
N ALA A 94 13.45 -14.80 -15.14
CA ALA A 94 12.20 -14.04 -15.20
C ALA A 94 12.26 -12.95 -16.26
N ASP A 95 13.35 -12.18 -16.32
CA ASP A 95 13.57 -11.14 -17.33
C ASP A 95 13.65 -11.72 -18.75
N ALA A 96 14.20 -12.93 -18.91
CA ALA A 96 14.25 -13.61 -20.20
C ALA A 96 12.85 -14.04 -20.67
N VAL A 97 12.02 -14.56 -19.77
CA VAL A 97 10.62 -14.92 -20.08
C VAL A 97 9.81 -13.66 -20.41
N TRP A 98 9.96 -12.59 -19.62
CA TRP A 98 9.32 -11.31 -19.88
C TRP A 98 9.72 -10.72 -21.23
N ARG A 99 11.03 -10.74 -21.58
CA ARG A 99 11.52 -10.28 -22.88
C ARG A 99 10.99 -11.12 -24.04
N ALA A 100 10.95 -12.45 -23.89
CA ALA A 100 10.44 -13.34 -24.91
C ALA A 100 8.94 -13.12 -25.17
N GLU A 101 8.16 -12.81 -24.13
CA GLU A 101 6.74 -12.50 -24.28
C GLU A 101 6.53 -11.11 -24.88
N LYS A 102 7.29 -10.12 -24.41
CA LYS A 102 7.24 -8.76 -24.94
C LYS A 102 7.64 -8.67 -26.42
N ALA A 103 8.65 -9.44 -26.84
CA ALA A 103 9.06 -9.51 -28.25
C ALA A 103 7.99 -10.07 -29.19
N LYS A 104 7.02 -10.85 -28.68
CA LYS A 104 5.85 -11.28 -29.47
C LYS A 104 4.79 -10.20 -29.60
N LEU A 105 4.70 -9.31 -28.61
CA LEU A 105 3.69 -8.25 -28.53
C LEU A 105 4.17 -6.95 -29.20
N PHE A 106 5.48 -6.69 -29.23
CA PHE A 106 6.09 -5.48 -29.77
C PHE A 106 7.34 -5.85 -30.61
N PRO A 107 7.36 -5.61 -31.93
CA PRO A 107 8.52 -5.86 -32.80
C PRO A 107 9.76 -5.01 -32.40
N GLU A 108 10.96 -5.42 -32.82
CA GLU A 108 12.26 -4.81 -32.44
C GLU A 108 12.44 -3.33 -32.80
N ASP A 109 11.53 -2.71 -33.55
CA ASP A 109 11.56 -1.29 -33.91
C ASP A 109 10.98 -0.37 -32.82
N MET A 110 10.40 -0.94 -31.76
CA MET A 110 9.85 -0.17 -30.63
C MET A 110 10.91 0.06 -29.55
N LYS A 111 11.29 1.33 -29.34
CA LYS A 111 12.25 1.78 -28.32
C LYS A 111 11.91 1.24 -26.92
N ASP A 112 12.96 0.85 -26.18
CA ASP A 112 12.90 0.22 -24.87
C ASP A 112 12.25 1.12 -23.79
N PRO A 113 11.13 0.72 -23.17
CA PRO A 113 10.46 1.47 -22.12
C PRO A 113 11.16 1.45 -20.75
N SER A 114 12.29 0.76 -20.62
CA SER A 114 13.10 0.84 -19.39
C SER A 114 14.03 2.06 -19.34
N SER A 115 14.26 2.75 -20.47
CA SER A 115 14.81 4.12 -20.45
C SER A 115 13.77 5.18 -20.09
N ASP A 116 12.49 4.80 -20.02
CA ASP A 116 11.39 5.75 -19.92
C ASP A 116 11.05 6.13 -18.48
N THR A 117 11.57 5.51 -17.41
CA THR A 117 11.13 5.90 -16.05
C THR A 117 11.69 7.26 -15.61
N GLU A 118 12.99 7.52 -15.80
CA GLU A 118 13.55 8.86 -15.54
C GLU A 118 13.16 9.88 -16.62
N VAL A 119 13.12 9.47 -17.90
CA VAL A 119 12.70 10.35 -18.99
C VAL A 119 11.21 10.70 -18.89
N ALA A 120 10.33 9.77 -18.47
CA ALA A 120 8.92 10.06 -18.24
C ALA A 120 8.71 10.92 -17.00
N LYS A 121 9.48 10.74 -15.92
CA LYS A 121 9.44 11.65 -14.78
C LYS A 121 9.89 13.06 -15.19
N SER A 122 10.93 13.16 -16.00
CA SER A 122 11.38 14.43 -16.61
C SER A 122 10.31 15.05 -17.51
N LYS A 123 9.60 14.27 -18.32
CA LYS A 123 8.51 14.76 -19.19
C LYS A 123 7.27 15.20 -18.42
N LEU A 124 6.88 14.48 -17.36
CA LEU A 124 5.77 14.86 -16.50
C LEU A 124 6.08 16.18 -15.76
N GLN A 125 7.30 16.32 -15.27
CA GLN A 125 7.78 17.56 -14.67
C GLN A 125 7.74 18.72 -15.68
N GLU A 126 8.23 18.52 -16.90
CA GLU A 126 8.18 19.55 -17.96
C GLU A 126 6.73 19.93 -18.32
N ARG A 127 5.81 18.97 -18.38
CA ARG A 127 4.37 19.24 -18.59
C ARG A 127 3.79 20.04 -17.44
N TRP A 128 4.10 19.69 -16.20
CA TRP A 128 3.65 20.42 -15.03
C TRP A 128 4.15 21.87 -15.01
N GLU A 129 5.42 22.09 -15.35
CA GLU A 129 5.99 23.45 -15.45
C GLU A 129 5.26 24.29 -16.51
N LYS A 130 4.86 23.70 -17.63
CA LYS A 130 4.03 24.38 -18.65
C LYS A 130 2.64 24.70 -18.13
N VAL A 131 2.00 23.81 -17.37
CA VAL A 131 0.70 24.06 -16.72
C VAL A 131 0.80 25.27 -15.80
N VAL A 132 1.84 25.32 -14.95
CA VAL A 132 2.07 26.44 -14.03
C VAL A 132 2.32 27.73 -14.81
N ALA A 133 3.19 27.71 -15.82
CA ALA A 133 3.48 28.89 -16.65
C ALA A 133 2.22 29.44 -17.35
N ASN A 134 1.37 28.55 -17.88
CA ASN A 134 0.11 28.93 -18.50
C ASN A 134 -0.89 29.52 -17.50
N SER A 135 -0.93 29.01 -16.26
CA SER A 135 -1.78 29.56 -15.19
C SER A 135 -1.36 30.96 -14.74
N GLU A 136 -0.08 31.29 -14.89
CA GLU A 136 0.52 32.57 -14.53
C GLU A 136 0.48 33.61 -15.67
N SER A 137 0.05 33.20 -16.88
CA SER A 137 -0.04 34.08 -18.04
C SER A 137 -1.11 35.17 -17.86
N THR A 138 -1.06 36.23 -18.68
CA THR A 138 -2.07 37.30 -18.69
C THR A 138 -3.28 36.98 -19.58
N ASN A 139 -3.28 35.84 -20.29
CA ASN A 139 -4.28 35.48 -21.28
C ASN A 139 -5.24 34.41 -20.75
N SER A 140 -6.54 34.71 -20.79
CA SER A 140 -7.59 33.77 -20.36
C SER A 140 -7.61 32.42 -21.10
N SER A 141 -7.11 32.39 -22.34
CA SER A 141 -7.02 31.15 -23.11
C SER A 141 -5.97 30.19 -22.56
N ASP A 142 -4.84 30.73 -22.08
CA ASP A 142 -3.77 29.91 -21.49
C ASP A 142 -4.23 29.34 -20.15
N TRP A 143 -5.05 30.09 -19.40
CA TRP A 143 -5.65 29.59 -18.17
C TRP A 143 -6.55 28.38 -18.40
N ARG A 144 -7.41 28.42 -19.43
CA ARG A 144 -8.25 27.27 -19.82
C ARG A 144 -7.39 26.08 -20.22
N LEU A 145 -6.34 26.33 -21.00
CA LEU A 145 -5.40 25.29 -21.42
C LEU A 145 -4.69 24.66 -20.21
N ALA A 146 -4.27 25.44 -19.22
CA ALA A 146 -3.64 24.94 -18.00
C ALA A 146 -4.55 23.96 -17.24
N ILE A 147 -5.84 24.28 -17.10
CA ILE A 147 -6.81 23.41 -16.42
C ILE A 147 -7.07 22.13 -17.21
N ILE A 148 -7.22 22.23 -18.54
CA ILE A 148 -7.45 21.06 -19.39
C ILE A 148 -6.24 20.12 -19.35
N GLU A 149 -5.03 20.66 -19.46
CA GLU A 149 -3.80 19.86 -19.40
C GLU A 149 -3.60 19.23 -18.03
N ALA A 150 -3.87 19.95 -16.93
CA ALA A 150 -3.84 19.38 -15.59
C ALA A 150 -4.85 18.24 -15.41
N ASP A 151 -6.06 18.35 -15.96
CA ASP A 151 -7.07 17.29 -15.89
C ASP A 151 -6.69 16.05 -16.73
N ILE A 152 -6.01 16.24 -17.86
CA ILE A 152 -5.45 15.13 -18.65
C ILE A 152 -4.38 14.39 -17.82
N MET A 153 -3.49 15.12 -17.15
CA MET A 153 -2.49 14.53 -16.26
C MET A 153 -3.13 13.76 -15.09
N LEU A 154 -4.27 14.25 -14.58
CA LEU A 154 -5.04 13.53 -13.57
C LEU A 154 -5.61 12.22 -14.12
N ASP A 155 -6.13 12.21 -15.35
CA ASP A 155 -6.70 10.98 -15.94
C ASP A 155 -5.61 9.92 -16.12
N GLU A 156 -4.46 10.32 -16.66
CA GLU A 156 -3.28 9.46 -16.81
C GLU A 156 -2.82 8.88 -15.45
N LEU A 157 -2.90 9.66 -14.38
CA LEU A 157 -2.63 9.18 -13.02
C LEU A 157 -3.65 8.12 -12.59
N LEU A 158 -4.95 8.37 -12.76
CA LEU A 158 -6.00 7.41 -12.38
C LEU A 158 -5.92 6.11 -13.20
N GLU A 159 -5.54 6.19 -14.48
CA GLU A 159 -5.30 5.02 -15.33
C GLU A 159 -4.12 4.18 -14.82
N LYS A 160 -3.03 4.83 -14.41
CA LYS A 160 -1.87 4.14 -13.81
C LYS A 160 -2.21 3.46 -12.49
N LEU A 161 -3.16 4.01 -11.74
CA LEU A 161 -3.69 3.41 -10.50
C LEU A 161 -4.65 2.23 -10.77
N GLN A 162 -4.99 1.95 -12.03
CA GLN A 162 -5.87 0.83 -12.45
C GLN A 162 -7.24 0.86 -11.77
N LEU A 163 -7.76 2.06 -11.53
CA LEU A 163 -9.08 2.24 -10.91
C LEU A 163 -10.20 1.81 -11.86
N PRO A 164 -11.25 1.14 -11.37
CA PRO A 164 -12.35 0.69 -12.22
C PRO A 164 -13.25 1.87 -12.62
N GLY A 165 -13.67 1.89 -13.89
CA GLY A 165 -14.55 2.91 -14.46
C GLY A 165 -14.06 3.41 -15.82
N ASP A 166 -14.99 3.71 -16.73
CA ASP A 166 -14.67 4.17 -18.09
C ASP A 166 -14.46 5.68 -18.13
N THR A 167 -15.01 6.40 -17.16
CA THR A 167 -14.91 7.87 -17.07
C THR A 167 -14.15 8.30 -15.82
N MET A 168 -13.54 9.49 -15.85
CA MET A 168 -12.88 10.09 -14.69
C MET A 168 -13.79 10.11 -13.45
N GLY A 169 -15.06 10.48 -13.63
CA GLY A 169 -16.03 10.52 -12.53
C GLY A 169 -16.32 9.16 -11.91
N GLU A 170 -16.31 8.08 -12.70
CA GLU A 170 -16.44 6.71 -12.20
C GLU A 170 -15.16 6.27 -11.48
N LYS A 171 -14.00 6.52 -12.08
CA LYS A 171 -12.69 6.23 -11.48
C LYS A 171 -12.56 6.89 -10.10
N LEU A 172 -12.88 8.19 -10.00
CA LEU A 172 -12.84 8.95 -8.74
C LEU A 172 -13.88 8.47 -7.70
N LYS A 173 -14.98 7.85 -8.13
CA LYS A 173 -16.02 7.30 -7.23
C LYS A 173 -15.62 5.94 -6.66
N ALA A 174 -14.80 5.19 -7.39
CA ALA A 174 -14.33 3.87 -6.97
C ALA A 174 -13.23 3.93 -5.89
N VAL A 175 -12.60 5.08 -5.70
CA VAL A 175 -11.52 5.27 -4.74
C VAL A 175 -12.03 5.32 -3.30
N GLU A 176 -11.48 4.49 -2.42
CA GLU A 176 -11.68 4.61 -0.98
C GLU A 176 -10.85 5.77 -0.42
N LYS A 177 -11.44 6.58 0.49
CA LYS A 177 -10.78 7.76 1.06
C LYS A 177 -9.47 7.47 1.81
N SER A 178 -9.24 6.22 2.23
CA SER A 178 -7.99 5.80 2.88
C SER A 178 -6.79 5.76 1.95
N ASP A 179 -7.03 5.54 0.65
CA ASP A 179 -5.98 5.24 -0.32
C ASP A 179 -5.61 6.46 -1.17
N PHE A 180 -6.39 7.53 -1.07
CA PHE A 180 -6.21 8.80 -1.78
C PHE A 180 -6.73 9.94 -0.90
N ASN A 181 -5.84 10.52 -0.11
CA ASN A 181 -6.18 11.53 0.89
C ASN A 181 -6.69 12.82 0.26
N THR A 182 -6.24 13.15 -0.95
CA THR A 182 -6.61 14.36 -1.68
C THR A 182 -7.72 14.14 -2.72
N ILE A 183 -8.50 13.06 -2.60
CA ILE A 183 -9.58 12.72 -3.54
C ILE A 183 -10.64 13.82 -3.69
N ASP A 184 -10.97 14.52 -2.59
CA ASP A 184 -11.94 15.62 -2.62
C ASP A 184 -11.41 16.81 -3.45
N ASN A 185 -10.08 17.06 -3.44
CA ASN A 185 -9.43 18.07 -4.27
C ASN A 185 -9.49 17.69 -5.75
N ALA A 186 -9.24 16.42 -6.08
CA ALA A 186 -9.34 15.91 -7.45
C ALA A 186 -10.77 16.05 -7.99
N TRP A 187 -11.78 15.75 -7.16
CA TRP A 187 -13.20 15.94 -7.51
C TRP A 187 -13.55 17.39 -7.80
N GLU A 188 -13.10 18.31 -6.96
CA GLU A 188 -13.37 19.74 -7.14
C GLU A 188 -12.70 20.27 -8.43
N ALA A 189 -11.43 19.93 -8.64
CA ALA A 189 -10.68 20.36 -9.80
C ALA A 189 -11.29 19.82 -11.11
N HIS A 190 -11.66 18.53 -11.14
CA HIS A 190 -12.32 17.91 -12.29
C HIS A 190 -13.69 18.55 -12.61
N LYS A 191 -14.49 18.89 -11.58
CA LYS A 191 -15.77 19.60 -11.78
C LYS A 191 -15.54 20.96 -12.43
N PHE A 192 -14.52 21.70 -11.99
CA PHE A 192 -14.17 22.99 -12.59
C PHE A 192 -13.79 22.86 -14.06
N ARG A 193 -13.00 21.84 -14.42
CA ARG A 193 -12.69 21.53 -15.82
C ARG A 193 -13.95 21.18 -16.62
N ASN A 194 -14.89 20.42 -16.06
CA ASN A 194 -16.16 20.10 -16.73
C ASN A 194 -17.00 21.35 -16.99
N MET A 195 -17.02 22.32 -16.07
CA MET A 195 -17.69 23.60 -16.30
C MET A 195 -17.07 24.36 -17.49
N ILE A 196 -15.74 24.41 -17.58
CA ILE A 196 -15.04 25.01 -18.74
C ILE A 196 -15.44 24.30 -20.05
N ALA A 197 -15.54 22.97 -20.04
CA ALA A 197 -15.91 22.21 -21.24
C ALA A 197 -17.36 22.44 -21.67
N HIS A 198 -18.29 22.57 -20.72
CA HIS A 198 -19.71 22.80 -21.02
C HIS A 198 -20.03 24.25 -21.41
N GLU A 199 -19.44 25.23 -20.71
CA GLU A 199 -19.71 26.65 -20.92
C GLU A 199 -18.77 27.31 -21.95
N GLY A 200 -17.63 26.68 -22.24
CA GLY A 200 -16.69 27.09 -23.28
C GLY A 200 -16.17 28.51 -23.09
N GLN A 201 -16.28 29.32 -24.15
CA GLN A 201 -15.83 30.73 -24.15
C GLN A 201 -16.68 31.65 -23.29
N ASN A 202 -17.91 31.24 -22.94
CA ASN A 202 -18.82 32.05 -22.13
C ASN A 202 -18.48 31.98 -20.63
N PHE A 203 -17.65 31.01 -20.21
CA PHE A 203 -17.22 30.89 -18.82
C PHE A 203 -16.21 31.97 -18.47
N MET A 204 -16.60 32.90 -17.59
CA MET A 204 -15.72 33.95 -17.10
C MET A 204 -14.74 33.39 -16.06
N VAL A 205 -13.55 33.04 -16.53
CA VAL A 205 -12.43 32.61 -15.68
C VAL A 205 -11.63 33.79 -15.17
N ASN A 206 -11.37 33.80 -13.86
CA ASN A 206 -10.48 34.75 -13.20
C ASN A 206 -9.17 34.04 -12.82
N GLN A 207 -8.02 34.70 -13.03
CA GLN A 207 -6.71 34.17 -12.69
C GLN A 207 -6.59 33.70 -11.23
N ARG A 208 -7.22 34.41 -10.29
CA ARG A 208 -7.22 34.01 -8.88
C ARG A 208 -7.84 32.62 -8.69
N GLU A 209 -8.96 32.38 -9.37
CA GLU A 209 -9.66 31.11 -9.28
C GLU A 209 -8.87 30.00 -9.98
N ILE A 210 -8.25 30.30 -11.11
CA ILE A 210 -7.37 29.37 -11.83
C ILE A 210 -6.20 28.93 -10.95
N ARG A 211 -5.49 29.85 -10.30
CA ARG A 211 -4.41 29.52 -9.37
C ARG A 211 -4.89 28.62 -8.22
N ARG A 212 -6.08 28.90 -7.68
CA ARG A 212 -6.69 28.07 -6.63
C ARG A 212 -6.93 26.65 -7.15
N ILE A 213 -7.54 26.48 -8.32
CA ILE A 213 -7.80 25.16 -8.90
C ILE A 213 -6.50 24.43 -9.24
N ILE A 214 -5.50 25.10 -9.80
CA ILE A 214 -4.18 24.52 -10.06
C ILE A 214 -3.51 24.03 -8.77
N SER A 215 -3.65 24.75 -7.65
CA SER A 215 -3.13 24.28 -6.36
C SER A 215 -3.80 22.99 -5.85
N LEU A 216 -5.06 22.73 -6.24
CA LEU A 216 -5.75 21.47 -5.94
C LEU A 216 -5.10 20.31 -6.72
N TYR A 217 -4.87 20.50 -8.03
CA TYR A 217 -4.13 19.52 -8.85
C TYR A 217 -2.72 19.29 -8.31
N GLU A 218 -2.01 20.35 -7.93
CA GLU A 218 -0.66 20.26 -7.35
C GLU A 218 -0.64 19.39 -6.08
N THR A 219 -1.63 19.58 -5.20
CA THR A 219 -1.72 18.80 -3.96
C THR A 219 -1.93 17.32 -4.26
N VAL A 220 -2.76 16.99 -5.25
CA VAL A 220 -2.97 15.62 -5.73
C VAL A 220 -1.69 15.03 -6.31
N PHE A 221 -1.02 15.75 -7.18
CA PHE A 221 0.19 15.26 -7.86
C PHE A 221 1.36 15.06 -6.89
N LYS A 222 1.47 15.91 -5.86
CA LYS A 222 2.45 15.74 -4.77
C LYS A 222 2.19 14.49 -3.93
N GLU A 223 0.93 14.14 -3.67
CA GLU A 223 0.59 12.92 -2.93
C GLU A 223 1.14 11.66 -3.63
N PHE A 224 1.07 11.61 -4.95
CA PHE A 224 1.53 10.47 -5.75
C PHE A 224 2.99 10.60 -6.25
N ALA A 225 3.74 11.60 -5.77
CA ALA A 225 5.15 11.85 -6.12
C ALA A 225 5.44 11.88 -7.64
N ILE A 226 4.46 12.33 -8.43
CA ILE A 226 4.60 12.53 -9.87
C ILE A 226 5.22 13.89 -10.21
N ILE A 227 5.20 14.83 -9.25
CA ILE A 227 5.89 16.13 -9.24
C ILE A 227 6.63 16.33 -7.91
#